data_AF-A0A1J4SKK3-F1
#
_entry.id   AF-A0A1J4SKK3-F1
#
_cell.length_a   1.000
_cell.length_b   1.000
_cell.length_c   1.000
_cell.angle_alpha   90.00
_cell.angle_beta   90.00
_cell.angle_gamma   90.00
#
_symmetry.space_group_name_H-M   'P 1'
#
loop_
_entity.id
_entity.type
_entity.pdbx_description
1 polymer ?
#
loop_
_entity_poly.entity_id
_entity_poly.type
_entity_poly.pdbx_seq_one_letter_code
_entity_poly.pdbx_strand_id
1 'polypeptide(L)'
;MSTKLAAAALAMGALSFVHFFGIEKAALAVTFGVIALKDPSITPRGSKLAKTAIISGLAYLLLITSVFLYHIPALSSLAGKLAK
;
A
#
# COMPACT_ATOMS: atom_id res chain seq x y z
N MET A 1 -4.96 22.96 -4.34
CA MET A 1 -5.31 21.93 -3.32
C MET A 1 -4.38 20.71 -3.34
N SER A 2 -3.38 20.64 -4.24
CA SER A 2 -2.81 19.36 -4.68
C SER A 2 -1.62 18.79 -3.85
N THR A 3 -0.76 19.64 -3.27
CA THR A 3 0.46 19.14 -2.57
C THR A 3 0.19 18.49 -1.22
N LYS A 4 -0.78 18.99 -0.45
CA LYS A 4 -1.12 18.45 0.87
C LYS A 4 -1.71 17.05 0.76
N LEU A 5 -2.49 16.80 -0.30
CA LEU A 5 -3.14 15.51 -0.53
C LEU A 5 -2.14 14.46 -1.03
N ALA A 6 -1.20 14.84 -1.91
CA ALA A 6 -0.10 13.97 -2.32
C ALA A 6 0.85 13.62 -1.15
N ALA A 7 1.10 14.58 -0.25
CA ALA A 7 1.89 14.34 0.96
C ALA A 7 1.15 13.40 1.94
N ALA A 8 -0.17 13.57 2.09
CA ALA A 8 -1.00 12.66 2.90
C ALA A 8 -1.02 11.24 2.32
N ALA A 9 -1.11 11.09 0.99
CA ALA A 9 -1.02 9.79 0.32
C ALA A 9 0.33 9.10 0.59
N LEU A 10 1.44 9.86 0.53
CA LEU A 10 2.76 9.34 0.86
C LEU A 10 2.86 8.92 2.34
N ALA A 11 2.36 9.75 3.25
CA ALA A 11 2.33 9.44 4.68
C ALA A 11 1.51 8.17 4.97
N MET A 12 0.37 7.99 4.30
CA MET A 12 -0.43 6.77 4.40
C MET A 12 0.30 5.53 3.87
N GLY A 13 1.04 5.68 2.77
CA GLY A 13 1.87 4.60 2.22
C GLY A 13 3.11 4.29 3.06
N ALA A 14 3.63 5.24 3.84
CA ALA A 14 4.68 4.97 4.82
C ALA A 14 4.11 4.29 6.07
N LEU A 15 2.95 4.75 6.54
CA LEU A 15 2.25 4.18 7.68
C LEU A 15 1.72 2.77 7.43
N SER A 16 1.53 2.34 6.18
CA SER A 16 1.16 0.94 5.89
C SER A 16 2.21 -0.08 6.32
N PHE A 17 3.46 0.35 6.52
CA PHE A 17 4.52 -0.52 7.04
C PHE A 17 4.52 -0.61 8.58
N VAL A 18 3.78 0.24 9.27
CA VAL A 18 3.73 0.32 10.73
C VAL A 18 2.41 -0.29 11.21
N HIS A 19 2.49 -1.40 11.94
CA HIS A 19 1.36 -2.26 12.34
C HIS A 19 0.66 -2.98 11.17
N PHE A 20 0.37 -4.27 11.34
CA PHE A 20 -0.30 -5.20 10.42
C PHE A 20 -1.66 -4.76 9.82
N PHE A 21 -2.11 -3.52 10.03
CA PHE A 21 -3.21 -2.82 9.33
C PHE A 21 -2.82 -2.34 7.91
N GLY A 22 -1.71 -2.82 7.36
CA GLY A 22 -1.05 -2.18 6.23
C GLY A 22 -1.78 -2.29 4.90
N ILE A 23 -2.61 -3.32 4.68
CA ILE A 23 -3.31 -3.50 3.39
C ILE A 23 -4.29 -2.35 3.15
N GLU A 24 -5.08 -1.96 4.15
CA GLU A 24 -6.03 -0.85 4.04
C GLU A 24 -5.33 0.48 3.79
N LYS A 25 -4.21 0.72 4.50
CA LYS A 25 -3.42 1.94 4.36
C LYS A 25 -2.68 2.00 3.01
N ALA A 26 -2.17 0.87 2.52
CA ALA A 26 -1.55 0.76 1.20
C ALA A 26 -2.57 0.97 0.08
N ALA A 27 -3.76 0.39 0.19
CA ALA A 27 -4.85 0.63 -0.75
C ALA A 27 -5.23 2.12 -0.78
N LEU A 28 -5.40 2.76 0.38
CA LEU A 28 -5.68 4.20 0.47
C LEU A 28 -4.55 5.06 -0.11
N ALA A 29 -3.28 4.70 0.11
CA ALA A 29 -2.14 5.41 -0.45
C ALA A 29 -2.13 5.35 -1.99
N VAL A 30 -2.44 4.18 -2.58
CA VAL A 30 -2.56 4.01 -4.02
C VAL A 30 -3.76 4.80 -4.56
N THR A 31 -4.94 4.67 -3.95
CA THR A 31 -6.15 5.39 -4.38
C THR A 31 -5.96 6.90 -4.33
N PHE A 32 -5.45 7.44 -3.22
CA PHE A 32 -5.20 8.88 -3.11
C PHE A 32 -4.07 9.36 -4.01
N GLY A 33 -3.03 8.55 -4.25
CA GLY A 33 -1.99 8.86 -5.22
C GLY A 33 -2.55 8.95 -6.64
N VAL A 34 -3.43 8.03 -7.04
CA VAL A 34 -4.07 8.04 -8.37
C VAL A 34 -5.02 9.24 -8.51
N ILE A 35 -5.81 9.54 -7.48
CA ILE A 35 -6.69 10.72 -7.47
C ILE A 35 -5.86 12.00 -7.59
N ALA A 36 -4.74 12.10 -6.85
CA ALA A 36 -3.85 13.25 -6.94
C ALA A 36 -3.26 13.41 -8.35
N LEU A 37 -2.86 12.32 -9.02
CA LEU A 37 -2.34 12.38 -10.39
C LEU A 37 -3.38 12.79 -11.45
N LYS A 38 -4.67 12.59 -11.18
CA LYS A 38 -5.76 13.03 -12.06
C LYS A 38 -6.14 14.50 -11.87
N ASP A 39 -5.61 15.18 -10.84
CA ASP A 39 -5.88 16.59 -10.59
C ASP A 39 -5.13 17.48 -11.60
N PRO A 40 -5.83 18.25 -12.45
CA PRO A 40 -5.17 19.13 -13.43
C PRO A 40 -4.40 20.29 -12.79
N SER A 41 -4.62 20.57 -11.49
CA SER A 41 -3.91 21.59 -10.72
C SER A 41 -2.65 21.06 -9.99
N ILE A 42 -2.20 19.84 -10.34
CA ILE A 42 -1.05 19.23 -9.68
C ILE A 42 0.26 19.92 -10.02
N THR A 43 1.05 20.21 -8.99
CA THR A 43 2.39 20.74 -9.17
C THR A 43 3.36 19.60 -9.55
N PRO A 44 4.49 19.90 -10.22
CA PRO A 44 5.50 18.89 -10.55
C PRO A 44 5.99 18.11 -9.32
N ARG A 45 6.10 18.80 -8.18
CA ARG A 45 6.47 18.22 -6.89
C ARG A 45 5.36 17.31 -6.32
N GLY A 46 4.10 17.73 -6.41
CA GLY A 46 2.94 16.91 -6.03
C GLY A 46 2.83 15.63 -6.86
N SER A 47 3.09 15.72 -8.17
CA SER A 47 3.09 14.56 -9.07
C SER A 47 4.15 13.54 -8.69
N LYS A 48 5.38 14.01 -8.39
CA LYS A 48 6.46 13.14 -7.91
C LYS A 48 6.07 12.43 -6.61
N LEU A 49 5.49 13.15 -5.66
CA LEU A 49 5.02 12.60 -4.37
C LEU A 49 3.91 11.55 -4.56
N ALA A 50 2.93 11.84 -5.42
CA ALA A 50 1.84 10.92 -5.70
C ALA A 50 2.34 9.63 -6.37
N LYS A 51 3.27 9.72 -7.33
CA LYS A 51 3.94 8.55 -7.93
C LYS A 51 4.68 7.73 -6.87
N THR A 52 5.46 8.37 -6.01
CA THR A 52 6.18 7.65 -4.95
C THR A 52 5.25 6.97 -3.95
N ALA A 53 4.10 7.59 -3.63
CA ALA A 53 3.08 6.99 -2.76
C ALA A 53 2.43 5.74 -3.38
N ILE A 54 2.15 5.79 -4.68
CA ILE A 54 1.62 4.63 -5.42
C ILE A 54 2.65 3.50 -5.43
N ILE A 55 3.90 3.82 -5.74
CA ILE A 55 4.99 2.82 -5.81
C ILE A 55 5.21 2.18 -4.43
N SER A 56 5.23 2.96 -3.35
CA SER A 56 5.43 2.42 -2.01
C SER A 56 4.25 1.54 -1.56
N GLY A 57 3.01 1.96 -1.84
CA GLY A 57 1.82 1.15 -1.56
C GLY A 57 1.80 -0.17 -2.34
N LEU A 58 2.14 -0.14 -3.63
CA LEU A 58 2.28 -1.34 -4.46
C LEU A 58 3.39 -2.28 -3.99
N ALA A 59 4.55 -1.73 -3.62
CA ALA A 59 5.65 -2.52 -3.07
C ALA A 59 5.26 -3.25 -1.78
N TYR A 60 4.49 -2.58 -0.90
CA TYR A 60 3.95 -3.22 0.30
C TYR A 60 2.97 -4.36 -0.03
N LEU A 61 2.04 -4.13 -0.95
CA LEU A 61 1.07 -5.16 -1.38
C LEU A 61 1.75 -6.37 -2.00
N LEU A 62 2.81 -6.16 -2.80
CA LEU A 62 3.61 -7.25 -3.33
C LEU A 62 4.34 -8.02 -2.22
N LEU A 63 5.00 -7.31 -1.29
CA LEU A 63 5.69 -7.92 -0.16
C LEU A 63 4.76 -8.81 0.67
N ILE A 64 3.58 -8.29 1.04
CA ILE A 64 2.65 -9.05 1.87
C ILE A 64 2.08 -10.25 1.11
N THR A 65 1.81 -10.10 -0.19
CA THR A 65 1.35 -11.21 -1.04
C THR A 65 2.41 -12.31 -1.13
N SER A 66 3.68 -11.96 -1.31
CA SER A 66 4.79 -12.92 -1.32
C SER A 66 4.96 -13.63 0.02
N VAL A 67 4.87 -12.90 1.14
CA VAL A 67 4.94 -13.49 2.49
C VAL A 67 3.78 -14.47 2.72
N PHE A 68 2.56 -14.09 2.32
CA PHE A 68 1.39 -14.95 2.40
C PHE A 68 1.57 -16.21 1.56
N LEU A 69 1.95 -16.10 0.29
CA LEU A 69 2.17 -17.26 -0.60
C LEU A 69 3.22 -18.23 -0.02
N TYR A 70 4.25 -17.70 0.63
CA TYR A 70 5.28 -18.53 1.27
C TYR A 70 4.81 -19.21 2.57
N HIS A 71 3.97 -18.53 3.37
CA HIS A 71 3.49 -19.07 4.66
C HIS A 71 2.18 -19.87 4.58
N ILE A 72 1.40 -19.75 3.50
CA ILE A 72 0.18 -20.54 3.25
C ILE A 72 0.44 -22.06 3.30
N PRO A 73 1.48 -22.64 2.66
CA PRO A 73 1.73 -24.07 2.76
C PRO A 73 2.07 -24.55 4.19
N ALA A 74 2.63 -23.68 5.04
CA ALA A 74 2.86 -23.99 6.45
C ALA A 74 1.54 -24.01 7.26
N LEU A 75 0.62 -23.08 6.94
CA LEU A 75 -0.72 -23.01 7.54
C LEU A 75 -1.63 -24.16 7.09
N SER A 76 -1.57 -24.58 5.83
CA SER A 76 -2.36 -25.71 5.32
C SER A 76 -1.93 -27.03 5.97
N SER A 77 -0.63 -27.20 6.24
CA SER A 77 -0.10 -28.34 7.01
C SER A 77 -0.64 -28.38 8.45
N LEU A 78 -0.75 -27.22 9.11
CA LEU A 78 -1.28 -27.12 10.47
C LEU A 78 -2.81 -27.34 10.50
N ALA A 79 -3.54 -26.80 9.54
CA ALA A 79 -4.98 -27.02 9.39
C ALA A 79 -5.30 -28.51 9.15
N GLY A 80 -4.49 -29.20 8.32
CA GLY A 80 -4.63 -30.64 8.09
C GLY A 80 -4.32 -31.50 9.32
N LYS A 81 -3.46 -31.03 10.23
CA LYS A 81 -3.20 -31.70 11.51
C LYS A 81 -4.26 -31.41 12.59
N LEU A 82 -4.98 -30.30 12.47
CA LEU A 82 -6.09 -29.94 13.37
C LEU A 82 -7.43 -30.56 12.94
N ALA A 83 -7.58 -30.88 11.66
CA ALA A 83 -8.78 -31.51 11.10
C ALA A 83 -8.82 -33.04 11.24
N LYS A 84 -7.80 -33.65 11.85
CA LYS A 84 -7.65 -35.09 12.05
C LYS A 84 -7.58 -35.40 13.54
#